data_AF-A0A246ACA0-F1
#
_entry.id   AF-A0A246ACA0-F1
#
_cell.length_a   1.000
_cell.length_b   1.000
_cell.length_c   1.000
_cell.angle_alpha   90.00
_cell.angle_beta   90.00
_cell.angle_gamma   90.00
#
_symmetry.space_group_name_H-M   'P 1'
#
loop_
_entity.id
_entity.type
_entity.pdbx_description
1 polymer ?
#
loop_
_entity_poly.entity_id
_entity_poly.type
_entity_poly.pdbx_seq_one_letter_code
_entity_poly.pdbx_strand_id
1 'polypeptide(L)'
;MKKIFLIAIALFITGAAFGQQKPNQSKTSTQSTSISINNSDNEYRLNASFNPVKAEAVKTLIIKALAQSGENEADETIWKLKDTYSIKLEKDQLTIKLDKEKATGSLYKLIRQLGQDIQQTLTKS
;
A
#
# COMPACT_ATOMS: atom_id res chain seq x y z
N MET A 1 43.64 -44.18 32.09
CA MET A 1 43.05 -43.00 32.77
C MET A 1 41.65 -42.79 32.19
N LYS A 2 40.61 -43.46 32.72
CA LYS A 2 39.59 -42.90 33.63
C LYS A 2 39.23 -41.44 33.32
N LYS A 3 38.07 -41.20 32.67
CA LYS A 3 36.91 -40.48 33.23
C LYS A 3 35.63 -40.96 32.56
N ILE A 4 34.73 -41.48 33.39
CA ILE A 4 33.37 -41.92 33.09
C ILE A 4 32.47 -40.75 33.49
N PHE A 5 31.51 -40.37 32.66
CA PHE A 5 30.28 -39.72 33.11
C PHE A 5 29.08 -40.44 32.50
N LEU A 6 28.55 -41.34 33.30
CA LEU A 6 27.15 -41.79 33.27
C LEU A 6 26.27 -40.66 33.83
N ILE A 7 25.03 -40.60 33.36
CA ILE A 7 23.78 -40.07 33.96
C ILE A 7 22.89 -39.61 32.79
N ALA A 8 21.61 -39.92 32.65
CA ALA A 8 20.73 -40.98 33.11
C ALA A 8 19.48 -40.82 32.21
N ILE A 9 18.95 -41.91 31.67
CA ILE A 9 17.71 -41.91 30.90
C ILE A 9 16.56 -41.82 31.91
N ALA A 10 15.66 -40.84 31.72
CA ALA A 10 14.33 -40.85 32.33
C ALA A 10 13.27 -40.63 31.24
N LEU A 11 12.59 -41.73 30.92
CA LEU A 11 11.37 -41.80 30.12
C LEU A 11 10.17 -41.30 30.96
N PHE A 12 9.40 -40.36 30.43
CA PHE A 12 8.00 -40.09 30.77
C PHE A 12 7.33 -39.60 29.45
N ILE A 13 6.66 -40.46 28.66
CA ILE A 13 5.20 -40.73 28.64
C ILE A 13 4.41 -39.43 28.88
N THR A 14 3.66 -38.85 27.94
CA THR A 14 2.39 -39.32 27.36
C THR A 14 2.04 -38.46 26.13
N GLY A 15 1.40 -39.08 25.13
CA GLY A 15 0.91 -38.38 23.96
C GLY A 15 -0.27 -37.46 24.26
N ALA A 16 -0.22 -36.27 23.68
CA ALA A 16 -1.41 -35.55 23.25
C ALA A 16 -1.27 -35.34 21.76
N ALA A 17 -2.03 -36.12 20.98
CA ALA A 17 -2.29 -35.84 19.59
C ALA A 17 -3.09 -34.53 19.53
N PHE A 18 -2.39 -33.40 19.52
CA PHE A 18 -2.99 -32.16 19.05
C PHE A 18 -3.03 -32.24 17.53
N GLY A 19 -4.12 -32.82 17.02
CA GLY A 19 -4.60 -32.48 15.70
C GLY A 19 -4.90 -30.99 15.71
N GLN A 20 -3.92 -30.17 15.27
CA GLN A 20 -4.22 -28.80 14.87
C GLN A 20 -5.11 -28.93 13.63
N GLN A 21 -6.43 -28.91 13.84
CA GLN A 21 -7.35 -28.45 12.83
C GLN A 21 -6.79 -27.10 12.38
N LYS A 22 -6.25 -27.06 11.15
CA LYS A 22 -5.96 -25.80 10.47
C LYS A 22 -7.22 -24.95 10.66
N PRO A 23 -7.15 -23.78 11.30
CA PRO A 23 -8.31 -22.92 11.32
C PRO A 23 -8.67 -22.72 9.85
N ASN A 24 -9.88 -23.16 9.51
CA ASN A 24 -10.51 -22.75 8.27
C ASN A 24 -10.76 -21.25 8.48
N GLN A 25 -9.71 -20.45 8.33
CA GLN A 25 -9.81 -19.02 8.15
C GLN A 25 -10.55 -18.89 6.82
N SER A 26 -11.88 -18.82 6.92
CA SER A 26 -12.65 -17.99 6.02
C SER A 26 -11.87 -16.70 5.91
N LYS A 27 -11.12 -16.54 4.82
CA LYS A 27 -10.55 -15.25 4.43
C LYS A 27 -11.76 -14.39 4.13
N THR A 28 -12.35 -13.81 5.17
CA THR A 28 -12.98 -12.51 5.02
C THR A 28 -11.81 -11.62 4.62
N SER A 29 -11.64 -11.46 3.31
CA SER A 29 -10.72 -10.48 2.75
C SER A 29 -11.32 -9.13 3.09
N THR A 30 -11.15 -8.71 4.34
CA THR A 30 -11.28 -7.32 4.72
C THR A 30 -10.11 -6.65 4.05
N GLN A 31 -10.27 -6.26 2.78
CA GLN A 31 -9.27 -5.48 2.05
C GLN A 31 -9.05 -4.21 2.87
N SER A 32 -7.98 -4.22 3.67
CA SER A 32 -7.61 -3.11 4.52
C SER A 32 -7.08 -2.00 3.62
N THR A 33 -7.56 -0.79 3.85
CA THR A 33 -6.99 0.39 3.21
C THR A 33 -5.64 0.67 3.88
N SER A 34 -4.58 0.79 3.09
CA SER A 34 -3.25 1.17 3.53
C SER A 34 -2.81 2.41 2.79
N ILE A 35 -2.25 3.39 3.50
CA ILE A 35 -1.79 4.67 2.92
C ILE A 35 -0.46 5.00 3.56
N SER A 36 0.54 5.24 2.72
CA SER A 36 1.88 5.69 3.11
C SER A 36 2.20 6.99 2.39
N ILE A 37 2.59 8.01 3.15
CA ILE A 37 2.97 9.32 2.62
C ILE A 37 4.41 9.60 3.05
N ASN A 38 5.29 9.77 2.07
CA ASN A 38 6.64 10.27 2.26
C ASN A 38 6.72 11.71 1.74
N ASN A 39 7.20 12.62 2.58
CA ASN A 39 7.31 14.03 2.25
C ASN A 39 8.69 14.52 2.73
N SER A 40 9.72 14.26 1.94
CA SER A 40 11.09 14.72 2.18
C SER A 40 11.30 16.10 1.56
N ASP A 41 12.50 16.68 1.66
CA ASP A 41 12.78 17.98 1.07
C ASP A 41 12.65 17.97 -0.46
N ASN A 42 13.00 16.86 -1.11
CA ASN A 42 13.13 16.79 -2.57
C ASN A 42 11.99 15.98 -3.23
N GLU A 43 11.22 15.20 -2.46
CA GLU A 43 10.16 14.36 -3.01
C GLU A 43 8.88 14.45 -2.17
N TYR A 44 7.75 14.41 -2.87
CA TYR A 44 6.47 13.98 -2.29
C TYR A 44 6.05 12.66 -2.93
N ARG A 45 5.71 11.67 -2.11
CA ARG A 45 5.25 10.37 -2.55
C ARG A 45 4.09 9.89 -1.71
N LEU A 46 3.04 9.39 -2.38
CA LEU A 46 1.91 8.72 -1.75
C LEU A 46 1.74 7.35 -2.39
N ASN A 47 1.77 6.31 -1.58
CA ASN A 47 1.42 4.96 -1.99
C ASN A 47 0.17 4.55 -1.21
N ALA A 48 -0.86 4.08 -1.91
CA ALA A 48 -2.05 3.57 -1.28
C ALA A 48 -2.47 2.23 -1.88
N SER A 49 -3.03 1.37 -1.04
CA SER A 49 -3.76 0.17 -1.43
C SER A 49 -5.16 0.24 -0.83
N PHE A 50 -6.16 -0.12 -1.61
CA PHE A 50 -7.57 0.06 -1.25
C PHE A 50 -8.47 -0.94 -1.98
N ASN A 51 -9.72 -1.06 -1.53
CA ASN A 51 -10.70 -1.92 -2.20
C ASN A 51 -11.01 -1.38 -3.62
N PRO A 52 -11.00 -2.23 -4.67
CA PRO A 52 -11.29 -1.83 -6.04
C PRO A 52 -12.53 -0.97 -6.28
N VAL A 53 -13.56 -1.10 -5.43
CA VAL A 53 -14.77 -0.26 -5.53
C VAL A 53 -14.46 1.24 -5.38
N LYS A 54 -13.32 1.61 -4.80
CA LYS A 54 -12.88 3.01 -4.62
C LYS A 54 -12.09 3.56 -5.80
N ALA A 55 -11.66 2.72 -6.76
CA ALA A 55 -10.79 3.14 -7.86
C ALA A 55 -11.40 4.26 -8.72
N GLU A 56 -12.68 4.16 -9.08
CA GLU A 56 -13.37 5.18 -9.88
C GLU A 56 -13.50 6.52 -9.15
N ALA A 57 -13.71 6.48 -7.83
CA ALA A 57 -13.75 7.70 -7.01
C ALA A 57 -12.37 8.37 -6.98
N VAL A 58 -11.30 7.59 -6.81
CA VAL A 58 -9.91 8.10 -6.87
C VAL A 58 -9.60 8.66 -8.25
N LYS A 59 -9.95 7.96 -9.33
CA LYS A 59 -9.79 8.41 -10.72
C LYS A 59 -10.44 9.77 -10.96
N THR A 60 -11.68 9.91 -10.50
CA THR A 60 -12.44 11.16 -10.63
C THR A 60 -11.76 12.32 -9.92
N LEU A 61 -11.20 12.10 -8.71
CA LEU A 61 -10.44 13.13 -8.00
C LEU A 61 -9.19 13.55 -8.77
N ILE A 62 -8.45 12.60 -9.33
CA ILE A 62 -7.23 12.90 -10.10
C ILE A 62 -7.57 13.71 -11.35
N ILE A 63 -8.58 13.31 -12.13
CA ILE A 63 -9.01 14.04 -13.34
C ILE A 63 -9.46 15.45 -12.98
N LYS A 64 -10.24 15.60 -11.90
CA LYS A 64 -10.70 16.91 -11.44
C LYS A 64 -9.55 17.81 -10.99
N ALA A 65 -8.56 17.26 -10.29
CA ALA A 65 -7.42 18.02 -9.80
C ALA A 65 -6.45 18.44 -10.93
N LEU A 66 -6.18 17.55 -11.88
CA LEU A 66 -5.24 17.81 -12.97
C LEU A 66 -5.88 18.48 -14.19
N ALA A 67 -7.22 18.49 -14.26
CA ALA A 67 -7.99 18.90 -15.44
C ALA A 67 -7.56 18.15 -16.74
N GLN A 68 -7.05 16.92 -16.58
CA GLN A 68 -6.53 16.10 -17.67
C GLN A 68 -6.96 14.64 -17.50
N SER A 69 -7.31 14.01 -18.62
CA SER A 69 -7.45 12.56 -18.69
C SER A 69 -6.09 11.87 -18.61
N GLY A 70 -6.05 10.71 -17.97
CA GLY A 70 -4.85 9.89 -17.95
C GLY A 70 -4.71 9.06 -19.22
N GLU A 71 -3.50 8.61 -19.49
CA GLU A 71 -3.20 7.62 -20.51
C GLU A 71 -3.54 6.23 -19.93
N ASN A 72 -4.36 5.44 -20.62
CA ASN A 72 -4.61 4.06 -20.21
C ASN A 72 -3.48 3.17 -20.78
N GLU A 73 -2.77 2.47 -19.92
CA GLU A 73 -1.72 1.50 -20.27
C GLU A 73 -2.07 0.15 -19.61
N ALA A 74 -2.51 -0.83 -20.40
CA ALA A 74 -2.98 -2.14 -19.92
C ALA A 74 -4.05 -2.01 -18.80
N ASP A 75 -3.67 -2.27 -17.55
CA ASP A 75 -4.54 -2.26 -16.36
C ASP A 75 -4.31 -1.02 -15.46
N GLU A 76 -3.51 -0.05 -15.91
CA GLU A 76 -3.26 1.20 -15.21
C GLU A 76 -3.70 2.45 -15.99
N THR A 77 -4.09 3.49 -15.26
CA THR A 77 -4.25 4.84 -15.78
C THR A 77 -3.10 5.70 -15.24
N ILE A 78 -2.36 6.34 -16.15
CA ILE A 78 -1.15 7.11 -15.83
C ILE A 78 -1.34 8.58 -16.17
N TRP A 79 -0.97 9.47 -15.24
CA TRP A 79 -0.75 10.89 -15.49
C TRP A 79 0.71 11.19 -15.20
N LYS A 80 1.42 11.79 -16.16
CA LYS A 80 2.84 12.08 -16.02
C LYS A 80 3.18 13.40 -16.71
N LEU A 81 4.12 14.14 -16.13
CA LEU A 81 4.72 15.30 -16.76
C LEU A 81 6.24 15.17 -16.70
N LYS A 82 6.83 14.61 -17.76
CA LYS A 82 8.28 14.30 -17.84
C LYS A 82 8.77 13.70 -16.51
N ASP A 83 9.80 14.28 -15.92
CA ASP A 83 10.37 13.84 -14.64
C ASP A 83 9.82 14.63 -13.43
N THR A 84 8.78 15.44 -13.61
CA THR A 84 8.24 16.30 -12.54
C THR A 84 7.29 15.52 -11.65
N TYR A 85 6.32 14.82 -12.23
CA TYR A 85 5.40 13.99 -11.47
C TYR A 85 4.95 12.76 -12.25
N SER A 86 4.54 11.74 -11.51
CA SER A 86 3.86 10.55 -12.03
C SER A 86 2.79 10.11 -11.05
N ILE A 87 1.58 9.94 -11.56
CA ILE A 87 0.44 9.35 -10.85
C ILE A 87 0.06 8.10 -11.62
N LYS A 88 0.09 6.95 -10.96
CA LYS A 88 -0.31 5.65 -11.50
C LYS A 88 -1.46 5.12 -10.68
N LEU A 89 -2.58 4.87 -11.33
CA LEU A 89 -3.77 4.29 -10.72
C LEU A 89 -4.02 2.92 -11.33
N GLU A 90 -4.01 1.91 -10.48
CA GLU A 90 -4.42 0.55 -10.79
C GLU A 90 -5.77 0.26 -10.12
N LYS A 91 -6.29 -0.95 -10.32
CA LYS A 91 -7.57 -1.38 -9.76
C LYS A 91 -7.63 -1.25 -8.23
N ASP A 92 -6.57 -1.56 -7.51
CA ASP A 92 -6.54 -1.58 -6.03
C ASP A 92 -5.35 -0.82 -5.44
N GLN A 93 -4.57 -0.13 -6.28
CA GLN A 93 -3.37 0.59 -5.88
C GLN A 93 -3.30 1.97 -6.53
N LEU A 94 -2.67 2.89 -5.81
CA LEU A 94 -2.34 4.23 -6.29
C LEU A 94 -0.91 4.56 -5.88
N THR A 95 -0.15 5.07 -6.83
CA THR A 95 1.17 5.65 -6.60
C THR A 95 1.19 7.08 -7.13
N ILE A 96 1.52 8.04 -6.28
CA ILE A 96 1.79 9.43 -6.63
C ILE A 96 3.26 9.72 -6.31
N LYS A 97 3.99 10.27 -7.25
CA LYS A 97 5.36 10.76 -7.08
C LYS A 97 5.46 12.16 -7.65
N LEU A 98 6.14 13.03 -6.92
CA LEU A 98 6.43 14.39 -7.33
C LEU A 98 7.86 14.73 -6.92
N ASP A 99 8.67 15.12 -7.89
CA ASP A 99 9.97 15.72 -7.70
C ASP A 99 9.77 17.21 -7.37
N LYS A 100 10.10 17.61 -6.14
CA LYS A 100 9.93 18.98 -5.65
C LYS A 100 10.98 19.94 -6.18
N GLU A 101 12.13 19.44 -6.63
CA GLU A 101 13.17 20.26 -7.24
C GLU A 101 12.75 20.73 -8.64
N LYS A 102 11.91 19.94 -9.32
CA LYS A 102 11.37 20.24 -10.66
C LYS A 102 9.97 20.84 -10.62
N ALA A 103 9.22 20.63 -9.54
CA ALA A 103 7.85 21.13 -9.42
C ALA A 103 7.80 22.62 -9.07
N THR A 104 6.80 23.31 -9.62
CA THR A 104 6.45 24.65 -9.11
C THR A 104 5.76 24.54 -7.75
N GLY A 105 5.82 25.60 -6.94
CA GLY A 105 5.11 25.64 -5.65
C GLY A 105 3.60 25.41 -5.78
N SER A 106 2.99 25.87 -6.88
CA SER A 106 1.57 25.62 -7.18
C SER A 106 1.29 24.15 -7.49
N LEU A 107 2.14 23.50 -8.29
CA LEU A 107 2.02 22.07 -8.59
C LEU A 107 2.18 21.23 -7.33
N TYR A 108 3.15 21.56 -6.46
CA TYR A 108 3.30 20.88 -5.17
C TYR A 108 2.05 21.00 -4.31
N LYS A 109 1.50 22.21 -4.17
CA LYS A 109 0.26 22.44 -3.40
C LYS A 109 -0.91 21.64 -3.97
N LEU A 110 -1.07 21.63 -5.29
CA LEU A 110 -2.12 20.87 -5.98
C LEU A 110 -2.01 19.37 -5.73
N ILE A 111 -0.82 18.79 -5.91
CA ILE A 111 -0.58 17.36 -5.72
C ILE A 111 -0.72 16.97 -4.24
N ARG A 112 -0.27 17.83 -3.32
CA ARG A 112 -0.45 17.61 -1.88
C ARG A 112 -1.92 17.62 -1.49
N GLN A 113 -2.71 18.57 -2.01
CA GLN A 113 -4.14 18.63 -1.77
C GLN A 113 -4.85 17.40 -2.33
N LEU A 114 -4.51 16.99 -3.56
CA LEU A 114 -5.00 15.76 -4.17
C LEU A 114 -4.71 14.54 -3.27
N GLY A 115 -3.50 14.44 -2.72
CA GLY A 115 -3.16 13.38 -1.79
C GLY A 115 -4.01 13.36 -0.51
N GLN A 116 -4.32 14.54 0.05
CA GLN A 116 -5.21 14.66 1.21
C GLN A 116 -6.64 14.26 0.89
N ASP A 117 -7.17 14.69 -0.26
CA ASP A 117 -8.53 14.35 -0.70
C ASP A 117 -8.66 12.84 -0.92
N ILE A 118 -7.67 12.22 -1.57
CA ILE A 118 -7.60 10.78 -1.75
C ILE A 118 -7.54 10.06 -0.41
N GLN A 119 -6.72 10.53 0.53
CA GLN A 119 -6.64 9.93 1.86
C GLN A 119 -7.99 9.93 2.56
N GLN A 120 -8.75 11.04 2.48
CA GLN A 120 -10.09 11.13 3.05
C GLN A 120 -11.07 10.17 2.34
N THR A 121 -11.07 10.11 1.01
CA THR A 121 -11.93 9.21 0.24
C THR A 121 -11.65 7.73 0.54
N LEU A 122 -10.38 7.37 0.71
CA LEU A 122 -9.98 6.00 0.99
C LEU A 122 -10.26 5.59 2.45
N THR A 123 -10.22 6.51 3.40
CA THR A 123 -10.48 6.22 4.83
C THR A 123 -11.96 6.32 5.22
N LYS A 124 -12.78 7.03 4.44
CA LYS A 124 -14.23 7.09 4.69
C LYS A 124 -14.87 5.71 4.45
N SER A 125 -15.62 5.25 5.47
CA SER A 125 -16.35 3.97 5.48
C SER A 125 -17.74 4.13 4.88
#